data_AF-L0CS61-F1
#
_entry.id   AF-L0CS61-F1
#
_cell.length_a   1.000
_cell.length_b   1.000
_cell.length_c   1.000
_cell.angle_alpha   90.00
_cell.angle_beta   90.00
_cell.angle_gamma   90.00
#
_symmetry.space_group_name_H-M   'P 1'
#
loop_
_entity.id
_entity.type
_entity.pdbx_description
1 polymer ?
#
loop_
_entity_poly.entity_id
_entity_poly.type
_entity_poly.pdbx_seq_one_letter_code
_entity_poly.pdbx_strand_id
1 'polypeptide(L)'
;ALPDIRNLTLAYALAGADCIDVAADPAVIAAAKSGLDAAEKIAQAAQRSDYSRPWLMISMSAGEDPHFRKAEFDPAICPPDCPRPCETICPAEAIEFSTDFMGVRRDRCYGCGRCLPVCPWGLIAAHSHPTPLDAAAQQVLSQVDALEIHTHVGEYAAFKDLWQTLQPWIDDLHIISISCPDDEGLIDYLKDLQRIIKAPESSASKDLDASGIAVETKLHNVIWQTDGRP
;
A
#
# COMPACT_ATOMS: atom_id res chain seq x y z
N ALA A 1 -1.76 7.49 -15.06
CA ALA A 1 -0.44 7.22 -15.68
C ALA A 1 0.69 7.87 -14.86
N LEU A 2 1.97 7.54 -15.10
CA LEU A 2 3.10 8.12 -14.34
C LEU A 2 3.14 9.67 -14.35
N PRO A 3 2.84 10.37 -15.46
CA PRO A 3 2.73 11.84 -15.44
C PRO A 3 1.66 12.38 -14.50
N ASP A 4 0.54 11.67 -14.37
CA ASP A 4 -0.54 12.06 -13.46
C ASP A 4 -0.11 11.92 -12.01
N ILE A 5 0.57 10.81 -11.66
CA ILE A 5 1.14 10.59 -10.32
C ILE A 5 2.07 11.74 -9.95
N ARG A 6 3.00 12.11 -10.85
CA ARG A 6 3.89 13.25 -10.65
C ARG A 6 3.12 14.55 -10.40
N ASN A 7 2.13 14.85 -11.24
CA ASN A 7 1.38 16.11 -11.17
C ASN A 7 0.46 16.18 -9.95
N LEU A 8 -0.17 15.08 -9.57
CA LEU A 8 -0.97 14.98 -8.35
C LEU A 8 -0.07 15.13 -7.12
N THR A 9 1.08 14.44 -7.10
CA THR A 9 2.05 14.54 -6.00
C THR A 9 2.53 15.98 -5.80
N LEU A 10 2.86 16.66 -6.90
CA LEU A 10 3.18 18.09 -6.91
C LEU A 10 2.05 18.94 -6.31
N ALA A 11 0.81 18.74 -6.77
CA ALA A 11 -0.34 19.51 -6.32
C ALA A 11 -0.62 19.31 -4.82
N TYR A 12 -0.64 18.07 -4.34
CA TYR A 12 -0.89 17.75 -2.93
C TYR A 12 0.24 18.23 -2.01
N ALA A 13 1.50 18.13 -2.44
CA ALA A 13 2.62 18.66 -1.68
C ALA A 13 2.52 20.19 -1.51
N LEU A 14 2.21 20.93 -2.58
CA LEU A 14 2.00 22.39 -2.50
C LEU A 14 0.75 22.79 -1.71
N ALA A 15 -0.25 21.90 -1.63
CA ALA A 15 -1.43 22.08 -0.81
C ALA A 15 -1.17 21.87 0.70
N GLY A 16 0.01 21.34 1.07
CA GLY A 16 0.40 21.11 2.46
C GLY A 16 0.01 19.74 2.99
N ALA A 17 -0.07 18.71 2.13
CA ALA A 17 -0.15 17.34 2.62
C ALA A 17 1.08 17.00 3.48
N ASP A 18 0.88 16.25 4.57
CA ASP A 18 1.96 15.76 5.44
C ASP A 18 2.61 14.48 4.90
N CYS A 19 1.83 13.69 4.17
CA CYS A 19 2.25 12.40 3.62
C CYS A 19 1.54 12.13 2.29
N ILE A 20 2.24 11.49 1.36
CA ILE A 20 1.71 11.04 0.08
C ILE A 20 1.94 9.54 0.00
N ASP A 21 0.87 8.77 0.12
CA ASP A 21 0.88 7.32 -0.08
C ASP A 21 0.76 6.98 -1.57
N VAL A 22 1.61 6.07 -2.03
CA VAL A 22 1.66 5.58 -3.40
C VAL A 22 1.88 4.07 -3.44
N ALA A 23 1.57 3.46 -4.59
CA ALA A 23 1.86 2.05 -4.79
C ALA A 23 3.37 1.75 -4.61
N ALA A 24 3.67 0.60 -4.02
CA ALA A 24 5.04 0.06 -3.84
C ALA A 24 5.67 -0.40 -5.17
N ASP A 25 5.71 0.49 -6.16
CA ASP A 25 6.26 0.27 -7.49
C ASP A 25 7.40 1.28 -7.74
N PRO A 26 8.59 0.83 -8.20
CA PRO A 26 9.73 1.71 -8.40
C PRO A 26 9.47 2.90 -9.35
N ALA A 27 8.68 2.69 -10.41
CA ALA A 27 8.37 3.75 -11.37
C ALA A 27 7.36 4.76 -10.79
N VAL A 28 6.39 4.29 -9.99
CA VAL A 28 5.46 5.14 -9.25
C VAL A 28 6.21 6.02 -8.24
N ILE A 29 7.10 5.42 -7.45
CA ILE A 29 7.94 6.13 -6.46
C ILE A 29 8.82 7.17 -7.14
N ALA A 30 9.47 6.83 -8.25
CA ALA A 30 10.28 7.77 -9.01
C ALA A 30 9.45 8.96 -9.54
N ALA A 31 8.23 8.70 -10.03
CA ALA A 31 7.32 9.75 -10.48
C ALA A 31 6.86 10.66 -9.32
N ALA A 32 6.54 10.08 -8.16
CA ALA A 32 6.19 10.81 -6.95
C ALA A 32 7.35 11.71 -6.48
N LYS A 33 8.56 11.16 -6.34
CA LYS A 33 9.77 11.94 -6.00
C LYS A 33 9.99 13.12 -6.94
N SER A 34 9.82 12.91 -8.25
CA SER A 34 9.90 13.99 -9.24
C SER A 34 8.87 15.10 -9.00
N GLY A 35 7.66 14.73 -8.56
CA GLY A 35 6.60 15.67 -8.17
C GLY A 35 6.97 16.46 -6.92
N LEU A 36 7.50 15.80 -5.88
CA LEU A 36 7.96 16.41 -4.65
C LEU A 36 9.13 17.39 -4.88
N ASP A 37 10.11 17.01 -5.70
CA ASP A 37 11.24 17.87 -6.05
C ASP A 37 10.80 19.11 -6.82
N ALA A 38 9.76 18.98 -7.65
CA ALA A 38 9.15 20.12 -8.32
C ALA A 38 8.39 21.03 -7.34
N ALA A 39 7.67 20.44 -6.37
CA ALA A 39 6.95 21.19 -5.34
C ALA A 39 7.91 22.02 -4.50
N GLU A 40 9.01 21.42 -4.07
CA GLU A 40 10.04 22.08 -3.28
C GLU A 40 10.69 23.24 -4.04
N LYS A 41 11.03 23.06 -5.32
CA LYS A 41 11.55 24.15 -6.17
C LYS A 41 10.57 25.31 -6.31
N ILE A 42 9.27 25.01 -6.48
CA ILE A 42 8.23 26.03 -6.59
C ILE A 42 8.03 26.75 -5.26
N ALA A 43 7.97 26.03 -4.15
CA ALA A 43 7.84 26.60 -2.81
C ALA A 43 9.02 27.51 -2.46
N GLN A 44 10.25 27.09 -2.78
CA GLN A 44 11.47 27.90 -2.61
C GLN A 44 11.43 29.16 -3.47
N ALA A 45 11.08 29.05 -4.76
CA ALA A 45 10.98 30.21 -5.66
C ALA A 45 9.88 31.19 -5.23
N ALA A 46 8.79 30.68 -4.66
CA ALA A 46 7.69 31.48 -4.11
C ALA A 46 7.93 31.96 -2.67
N GLN A 47 9.07 31.60 -2.06
CA GLN A 47 9.41 31.93 -0.66
C GLN A 47 8.32 31.51 0.35
N ARG A 48 7.68 30.36 0.11
CA ARG A 48 6.67 29.78 1.01
C ARG A 48 7.36 29.24 2.27
N SER A 49 7.23 29.96 3.39
CA SER A 49 7.80 29.56 4.68
C SER A 49 7.00 28.45 5.38
N ASP A 50 5.75 28.25 4.97
CA ASP A 50 4.81 27.27 5.49
C ASP A 50 4.86 25.94 4.71
N TYR A 51 5.68 25.83 3.66
CA TYR A 51 5.86 24.58 2.94
C TYR A 51 6.73 23.62 3.75
N SER A 52 6.21 22.42 3.98
CA SER A 52 6.96 21.26 4.42
C SER A 52 6.88 20.19 3.34
N ARG A 53 7.99 19.49 3.09
CA ARG A 53 7.98 18.37 2.15
C ARG A 53 7.22 17.19 2.78
N PRO A 54 6.15 16.67 2.16
CA PRO A 54 5.46 15.49 2.67
C PRO A 54 6.37 14.27 2.68
N TRP A 55 6.14 13.38 3.63
CA TRP A 55 6.70 12.03 3.61
C TRP A 55 6.16 11.24 2.44
N LEU A 56 7.04 10.52 1.75
CA LEU A 56 6.64 9.53 0.77
C LEU A 56 6.37 8.20 1.46
N MET A 57 5.13 7.73 1.40
CA MET A 57 4.69 6.45 1.96
C MET A 57 4.42 5.45 0.85
N ILE A 58 4.63 4.18 1.16
CA ILE A 58 4.10 3.07 0.37
C ILE A 58 3.24 2.17 1.25
N SER A 59 2.33 1.45 0.60
CA SER A 59 1.42 0.52 1.26
C SER A 59 1.73 -0.94 0.88
N MET A 60 1.70 -1.81 1.89
CA MET A 60 1.96 -3.25 1.78
C MET A 60 0.91 -4.04 2.55
N SER A 61 0.65 -5.27 2.14
CA SER A 61 -0.34 -6.13 2.78
C SER A 61 0.31 -7.27 3.55
N ALA A 62 -0.14 -7.49 4.78
CA ALA A 62 0.08 -8.69 5.56
C ALA A 62 -1.10 -9.65 5.37
N GLY A 63 -0.97 -10.54 4.38
CA GLY A 63 -1.98 -11.56 4.06
C GLY A 63 -2.82 -11.18 2.85
N GLU A 64 -4.05 -11.68 2.78
CA GLU A 64 -5.00 -11.21 1.77
C GLU A 64 -5.45 -9.78 2.07
N ASP A 65 -5.44 -8.94 1.04
CA ASP A 65 -5.90 -7.56 1.16
C ASP A 65 -7.04 -7.28 0.17
N PRO A 66 -8.23 -6.92 0.65
CA PRO A 66 -9.37 -6.48 -0.15
C PRO A 66 -9.04 -5.34 -1.12
N HIS A 67 -8.04 -4.51 -0.83
CA HIS A 67 -7.56 -3.41 -1.67
C HIS A 67 -6.64 -3.91 -2.81
N PHE A 68 -6.06 -5.11 -2.68
CA PHE A 68 -5.26 -5.78 -3.72
C PHE A 68 -6.04 -6.86 -4.46
N ARG A 69 -7.37 -6.77 -4.47
CA ARG A 69 -8.20 -7.64 -5.30
C ARG A 69 -8.24 -7.12 -6.72
N LYS A 70 -8.03 -7.98 -7.72
CA LYS A 70 -8.28 -7.62 -9.13
C LYS A 70 -9.54 -8.32 -9.61
N ALA A 71 -10.25 -7.66 -10.51
CA ALA A 71 -11.38 -8.27 -11.18
C ALA A 71 -10.88 -9.39 -12.08
N GLU A 72 -11.51 -10.56 -12.01
CA GLU A 72 -11.29 -11.67 -12.94
C GLU A 72 -12.64 -12.24 -13.37
N PHE A 73 -12.70 -12.69 -14.63
CA PHE A 73 -13.79 -13.48 -15.18
C PHE A 73 -13.26 -14.25 -16.39
N ASP A 74 -13.91 -15.37 -16.74
CA ASP A 74 -13.63 -16.05 -18.00
C ASP A 74 -14.38 -15.34 -19.14
N PRO A 75 -13.68 -14.72 -20.11
CA PRO A 75 -14.33 -14.05 -21.23
C PRO A 75 -15.12 -15.01 -22.13
N ALA A 76 -14.80 -16.31 -22.13
CA ALA A 76 -15.50 -17.30 -22.96
C ALA A 76 -16.92 -17.59 -22.49
N ILE A 77 -17.23 -17.35 -21.20
CA ILE A 77 -18.58 -17.52 -20.64
C ILE A 77 -19.37 -16.20 -20.60
N CYS A 78 -18.77 -15.08 -21.00
CA CYS A 78 -19.47 -13.80 -21.09
C CYS A 78 -20.44 -13.83 -22.29
N PRO A 79 -21.76 -13.63 -22.09
CA PRO A 79 -22.73 -13.71 -23.18
C PRO A 79 -22.42 -12.71 -24.31
N PRO A 80 -22.52 -13.12 -25.58
CA PRO A 80 -22.16 -12.25 -26.71
C PRO A 80 -23.06 -11.01 -26.82
N ASP A 81 -24.31 -11.13 -26.36
CA ASP A 81 -25.34 -10.10 -26.28
C ASP A 81 -25.28 -9.27 -24.97
N CYS A 82 -24.28 -9.50 -24.12
CA CYS A 82 -24.06 -8.70 -22.93
C CYS A 82 -23.81 -7.23 -23.32
N PRO A 83 -24.49 -6.26 -22.65
CA PRO A 83 -24.25 -4.83 -22.90
C PRO A 83 -22.91 -4.33 -22.35
N ARG A 84 -22.15 -5.19 -21.63
CA ARG A 84 -20.82 -4.92 -21.06
C ARG A 84 -20.70 -3.60 -20.29
N PRO A 85 -21.60 -3.29 -19.32
CA PRO A 85 -21.48 -2.08 -18.50
C PRO A 85 -20.19 -2.03 -17.68
N CYS A 86 -19.55 -3.17 -17.46
CA CYS A 86 -18.26 -3.30 -16.80
C CYS A 86 -17.11 -2.62 -17.58
N GLU A 87 -17.15 -2.53 -18.91
CA GLU A 87 -16.16 -1.79 -19.71
C GLU A 87 -16.27 -0.29 -19.45
N THR A 88 -17.49 0.25 -19.54
CA THR A 88 -17.75 1.69 -19.39
C THR A 88 -17.52 2.20 -17.97
N ILE A 89 -17.85 1.41 -16.94
CA ILE A 89 -17.69 1.84 -15.55
C ILE A 89 -16.23 1.77 -15.08
N CYS A 90 -15.35 1.05 -15.80
CA CYS A 90 -13.98 0.84 -15.37
C CYS A 90 -13.14 2.10 -15.65
N PRO A 91 -12.76 2.88 -14.62
CA PRO A 91 -12.05 4.14 -14.84
C PRO A 91 -10.61 3.97 -15.33
N ALA A 92 -10.05 2.76 -15.19
CA ALA A 92 -8.72 2.42 -15.70
C ALA A 92 -8.75 1.71 -17.06
N GLU A 93 -9.93 1.57 -17.68
CA GLU A 93 -10.10 0.85 -18.96
C GLU A 93 -9.43 -0.53 -18.92
N ALA A 94 -9.58 -1.21 -17.77
CA ALA A 94 -8.95 -2.49 -17.51
C ALA A 94 -9.75 -3.65 -18.08
N ILE A 95 -11.02 -3.45 -18.45
CA ILE A 95 -11.87 -4.47 -19.05
C ILE A 95 -12.07 -4.09 -20.51
N GLU A 96 -11.77 -5.02 -21.41
CA GLU A 96 -11.80 -4.80 -22.86
C GLU A 96 -12.32 -6.06 -23.57
N PHE A 97 -13.15 -5.87 -24.59
CA PHE A 97 -13.60 -6.88 -25.55
C PHE A 97 -13.32 -6.42 -26.99
N SER A 98 -12.04 -6.43 -27.37
CA SER A 98 -11.59 -6.18 -28.74
C SER A 98 -11.25 -7.48 -29.47
N THR A 99 -10.95 -7.39 -30.77
CA THR A 99 -10.48 -8.54 -31.57
C THR A 99 -9.17 -9.12 -31.02
N ASP A 100 -8.37 -8.28 -30.39
CA ASP A 100 -7.00 -8.61 -29.98
C ASP A 100 -6.95 -9.05 -28.51
N PHE A 101 -7.97 -8.72 -27.72
CA PHE A 101 -8.07 -9.14 -26.33
C PHE A 101 -9.50 -9.09 -25.78
N MET A 102 -9.83 -10.11 -25.00
CA MET A 102 -11.05 -10.15 -24.21
C MET A 102 -10.71 -10.50 -22.77
N GLY A 103 -11.18 -9.71 -21.81
CA GLY A 103 -11.00 -9.98 -20.38
C GLY A 103 -10.50 -8.76 -19.60
N VAL A 104 -9.76 -9.03 -18.53
CA VAL A 104 -9.20 -7.99 -17.64
C VAL A 104 -7.69 -7.84 -17.84
N ARG A 105 -7.26 -6.64 -18.23
CA ARG A 105 -5.87 -6.16 -18.20
C ARG A 105 -5.44 -6.00 -16.74
N ARG A 106 -4.81 -7.05 -16.18
CA ARG A 106 -4.42 -7.06 -14.76
C ARG A 106 -3.51 -5.90 -14.37
N ASP A 107 -2.64 -5.48 -15.27
CA ASP A 107 -1.72 -4.33 -15.11
C ASP A 107 -2.46 -3.00 -14.97
N ARG A 108 -3.67 -2.87 -15.52
CA ARG A 108 -4.52 -1.66 -15.40
C ARG A 108 -5.55 -1.75 -14.28
N CYS A 109 -5.97 -2.96 -13.91
CA CYS A 109 -6.96 -3.15 -12.86
C CYS A 109 -6.35 -2.85 -11.49
N TYR A 110 -6.69 -1.69 -10.90
CA TYR A 110 -6.27 -1.30 -9.56
C TYR A 110 -7.28 -1.72 -8.45
N GLY A 111 -8.26 -2.56 -8.78
CA GLY A 111 -9.07 -3.23 -7.76
C GLY A 111 -10.24 -2.45 -7.16
N CYS A 112 -10.66 -1.33 -7.76
CA CYS A 112 -11.76 -0.50 -7.23
C CYS A 112 -13.14 -1.16 -7.06
N GLY A 113 -13.31 -2.40 -7.53
CA GLY A 113 -14.56 -3.14 -7.35
C GLY A 113 -15.77 -2.64 -8.16
N ARG A 114 -15.70 -1.51 -8.86
CA ARG A 114 -16.85 -0.86 -9.54
C ARG A 114 -17.53 -1.74 -10.60
N CYS A 115 -16.78 -2.66 -11.22
CA CYS A 115 -17.30 -3.57 -12.23
C CYS A 115 -18.13 -4.72 -11.66
N LEU A 116 -17.91 -5.12 -10.39
CA LEU A 116 -18.59 -6.25 -9.75
C LEU A 116 -20.12 -6.05 -9.69
N PRO A 117 -20.65 -4.97 -9.08
CA PRO A 117 -22.10 -4.82 -8.89
C PRO A 117 -22.85 -4.53 -10.19
N VAL A 118 -22.17 -4.08 -11.25
CA VAL A 118 -22.82 -3.74 -12.53
C VAL A 118 -22.88 -4.91 -13.51
N CYS A 119 -22.19 -6.03 -13.23
CA CYS A 119 -22.23 -7.19 -14.11
C CYS A 119 -23.63 -7.82 -14.07
N PRO A 120 -24.42 -7.79 -15.17
CA PRO A 120 -25.80 -8.27 -15.15
C PRO A 120 -25.90 -9.80 -14.95
N TRP A 121 -24.80 -10.50 -15.23
CA TRP A 121 -24.69 -11.96 -15.11
C TRP A 121 -23.92 -12.40 -13.85
N GLY A 122 -23.40 -11.46 -13.05
CA GLY A 122 -22.62 -11.77 -11.85
C GLY A 122 -21.35 -12.58 -12.11
N LEU A 123 -20.75 -12.48 -13.30
CA LEU A 123 -19.60 -13.30 -13.73
C LEU A 123 -18.25 -12.77 -13.24
N ILE A 124 -18.19 -11.53 -12.73
CA ILE A 124 -16.94 -10.89 -12.30
C ILE A 124 -16.73 -11.17 -10.82
N ALA A 125 -15.61 -11.83 -10.51
CA ALA A 125 -15.14 -12.05 -9.15
C ALA A 125 -13.95 -11.13 -8.85
N ALA A 126 -13.78 -10.78 -7.57
CA ALA A 126 -12.60 -10.08 -7.07
C ALA A 126 -11.69 -11.11 -6.41
N HIS A 127 -10.53 -11.36 -7.00
CA HIS A 127 -9.54 -12.28 -6.45
C HIS A 127 -8.39 -11.50 -5.84
N SER A 128 -8.05 -11.81 -4.60
CA SER A 128 -6.86 -11.31 -3.92
C SER A 128 -5.64 -11.74 -4.72
N HIS A 129 -4.89 -10.76 -5.23
CA HIS A 129 -3.55 -11.00 -5.74
C HIS A 129 -2.60 -10.31 -4.77
N PRO A 130 -2.25 -10.97 -3.64
CA PRO A 130 -1.21 -10.43 -2.78
C PRO A 130 0.01 -10.22 -3.67
N THR A 131 0.46 -8.97 -3.76
CA THR A 131 1.77 -8.69 -4.34
C THR A 131 2.74 -9.41 -3.41
N PRO A 132 3.45 -10.47 -3.86
CA PRO A 132 4.51 -11.02 -3.04
C PRO A 132 5.42 -9.86 -2.65
N LEU A 133 5.92 -9.85 -1.42
CA LEU A 133 7.05 -9.00 -1.08
C LEU A 133 8.26 -9.53 -1.86
N ASP A 134 8.27 -9.22 -3.15
CA ASP A 134 9.32 -9.62 -4.07
C ASP A 134 10.53 -8.71 -3.85
N ALA A 135 11.63 -9.08 -4.49
CA ALA A 135 12.87 -8.31 -4.38
C ALA A 135 12.69 -6.83 -4.79
N ALA A 136 11.69 -6.50 -5.62
CA ALA A 136 11.42 -5.12 -6.02
C ALA A 136 10.74 -4.34 -4.89
N ALA A 137 9.79 -4.94 -4.17
CA ALA A 137 9.17 -4.33 -3.00
C ALA A 137 10.17 -4.11 -1.82
N GLN A 138 11.19 -4.96 -1.68
CA GLN A 138 12.28 -4.70 -0.73
C GLN A 138 13.20 -3.56 -1.19
N GLN A 139 13.47 -3.45 -2.49
CA GLN A 139 14.31 -2.39 -3.05
C GLN A 139 13.72 -0.99 -2.86
N VAL A 140 12.38 -0.87 -2.76
CA VAL A 140 11.73 0.43 -2.60
C VAL A 140 11.72 0.95 -1.16
N LEU A 141 11.92 0.10 -0.15
CA LEU A 141 11.89 0.53 1.27
C LEU A 141 13.00 1.54 1.59
N SER A 142 14.18 1.41 0.96
CA SER A 142 15.28 2.39 1.07
C SER A 142 15.00 3.74 0.38
N GLN A 143 13.85 3.86 -0.28
CA GLN A 143 13.51 5.02 -1.12
C GLN A 143 12.32 5.80 -0.57
N VAL A 144 11.74 5.41 0.55
CA VAL A 144 10.52 6.00 1.12
C VAL A 144 10.79 6.45 2.55
N ASP A 145 9.95 7.36 3.04
CA ASP A 145 10.04 7.89 4.39
C ASP A 145 9.14 7.09 5.37
N ALA A 146 8.13 6.41 4.84
CA ALA A 146 7.06 5.82 5.63
C ALA A 146 6.50 4.55 4.97
N LEU A 147 5.87 3.69 5.79
CA LEU A 147 5.24 2.46 5.36
C LEU A 147 3.85 2.32 5.99
N GLU A 148 2.85 1.93 5.22
CA GLU A 148 1.58 1.42 5.72
C GLU A 148 1.51 -0.10 5.53
N ILE A 149 1.07 -0.81 6.57
CA ILE A 149 0.80 -2.25 6.54
C ILE A 149 -0.71 -2.47 6.70
N HIS A 150 -1.36 -2.98 5.67
CA HIS A 150 -2.75 -3.44 5.71
C HIS A 150 -2.82 -4.87 6.22
N THR A 151 -3.76 -5.17 7.11
CA THR A 151 -3.94 -6.52 7.66
C THR A 151 -5.36 -6.76 8.16
N HIS A 152 -5.72 -8.02 8.41
CA HIS A 152 -7.06 -8.44 8.86
C HIS A 152 -6.99 -9.39 10.05
N VAL A 153 -8.06 -9.42 10.83
CA VAL A 153 -8.19 -10.39 11.92
C VAL A 153 -8.02 -11.82 11.37
N GLY A 154 -7.06 -12.54 11.93
CA GLY A 154 -6.69 -13.89 11.49
C GLY A 154 -5.37 -13.97 10.71
N GLU A 155 -4.83 -12.85 10.22
CA GLU A 155 -3.60 -12.81 9.40
C GLU A 155 -2.30 -12.79 10.23
N TYR A 156 -2.29 -13.43 11.41
CA TYR A 156 -1.15 -13.36 12.34
C TYR A 156 0.15 -13.86 11.72
N ALA A 157 0.10 -15.01 11.02
CA ALA A 157 1.28 -15.61 10.41
C ALA A 157 1.83 -14.70 9.29
N ALA A 158 0.97 -14.19 8.41
CA ALA A 158 1.36 -13.30 7.33
C ALA A 158 1.95 -11.99 7.86
N PHE A 159 1.35 -11.38 8.89
CA PHE A 159 1.90 -10.20 9.54
C PHE A 159 3.27 -10.48 10.15
N LYS A 160 3.43 -11.61 10.84
CA LYS A 160 4.71 -11.98 11.44
C LYS A 160 5.81 -12.13 10.39
N ASP A 161 5.53 -12.81 9.29
CA ASP A 161 6.50 -13.03 8.22
C ASP A 161 6.87 -11.71 7.52
N LEU A 162 5.88 -10.84 7.28
CA LEU A 162 6.12 -9.49 6.76
C LEU A 162 6.99 -8.68 7.73
N TRP A 163 6.63 -8.64 9.02
CA TRP A 163 7.36 -7.89 10.04
C TRP A 163 8.81 -8.34 10.17
N GLN A 164 9.06 -9.66 10.10
CA GLN A 164 10.40 -10.23 10.08
C GLN A 164 11.19 -9.82 8.84
N THR A 165 10.53 -9.83 7.68
CA THR A 165 11.16 -9.37 6.45
C THR A 165 11.55 -7.90 6.57
N LEU A 166 10.69 -7.07 7.17
CA LEU A 166 10.87 -5.63 7.29
C LEU A 166 11.99 -5.18 8.25
N GLN A 167 12.43 -6.04 9.18
CA GLN A 167 13.39 -5.68 10.23
C GLN A 167 14.59 -4.84 9.75
N PRO A 168 15.25 -5.14 8.61
CA PRO A 168 16.42 -4.39 8.16
C PRO A 168 16.15 -2.92 7.81
N TRP A 169 14.89 -2.51 7.63
CA TRP A 169 14.52 -1.16 7.19
C TRP A 169 13.70 -0.37 8.21
N ILE A 170 13.26 -1.00 9.31
CA ILE A 170 12.37 -0.34 10.30
C ILE A 170 13.01 0.94 10.87
N ASP A 171 14.32 0.90 11.13
CA ASP A 171 15.05 2.03 11.72
C ASP A 171 15.26 3.19 10.74
N ASP A 172 15.18 2.93 9.42
CA ASP A 172 15.31 3.94 8.36
C ASP A 172 13.99 4.64 8.06
N LEU A 173 12.86 4.05 8.45
CA LEU A 173 11.53 4.62 8.25
C LEU A 173 11.18 5.63 9.36
N HIS A 174 10.62 6.78 8.99
CA HIS A 174 10.14 7.77 9.95
C HIS A 174 8.91 7.27 10.72
N ILE A 175 8.03 6.50 10.06
CA ILE A 175 6.76 6.03 10.60
C ILE A 175 6.31 4.74 9.92
N ILE A 176 5.69 3.85 10.70
CA ILE A 176 4.97 2.68 10.19
C ILE A 176 3.51 2.78 10.64
N SER A 177 2.59 2.87 9.69
CA SER A 177 1.16 2.77 9.96
C SER A 177 0.71 1.31 9.85
N ILE A 178 -0.17 0.85 10.73
CA ILE A 178 -0.82 -0.45 10.62
C ILE A 178 -2.32 -0.23 10.50
N SER A 179 -2.87 -0.55 9.34
CA SER A 179 -4.29 -0.45 9.01
C SER A 179 -4.96 -1.81 9.19
N CYS A 180 -5.94 -1.89 10.09
CA CYS A 180 -6.70 -3.11 10.35
C CYS A 180 -8.20 -2.78 10.50
N PRO A 181 -9.04 -3.18 9.53
CA PRO A 181 -10.48 -2.94 9.59
C PRO A 181 -11.15 -3.62 10.79
N ASP A 182 -12.26 -3.05 11.25
CA ASP A 182 -13.04 -3.59 12.37
C ASP A 182 -13.67 -4.95 12.02
N ASP A 183 -13.45 -5.93 12.90
CA ASP A 183 -13.97 -7.31 12.77
C ASP A 183 -14.02 -8.00 14.15
N GLU A 184 -14.72 -9.13 14.24
CA GLU A 184 -14.82 -9.93 15.45
C GLU A 184 -13.43 -10.39 15.93
N GLY A 185 -13.03 -9.98 17.14
CA GLY A 185 -11.73 -10.34 17.72
C GLY A 185 -10.60 -9.34 17.46
N LEU A 186 -10.89 -8.17 16.85
CA LEU A 186 -9.91 -7.12 16.56
C LEU A 186 -8.99 -6.80 17.75
N ILE A 187 -9.55 -6.56 18.93
CA ILE A 187 -8.75 -6.14 20.11
C ILE A 187 -7.69 -7.18 20.46
N ASP A 188 -8.02 -8.46 20.41
CA ASP A 188 -7.08 -9.52 20.77
C ASP A 188 -6.04 -9.72 19.66
N TYR A 189 -6.46 -9.61 18.40
CA TYR A 189 -5.56 -9.61 17.25
C TYR A 189 -4.54 -8.45 17.31
N LEU A 190 -4.97 -7.22 17.60
CA LEU A 190 -4.05 -6.08 17.76
C LEU A 190 -3.06 -6.27 18.92
N LYS A 191 -3.47 -6.92 20.01
CA LYS A 191 -2.54 -7.29 21.10
C LYS A 191 -1.53 -8.36 20.65
N ASP A 192 -1.95 -9.31 19.81
CA ASP A 192 -1.05 -10.29 19.21
C ASP A 192 0.00 -9.60 18.33
N LEU A 193 -0.43 -8.67 17.48
CA LEU A 193 0.47 -7.89 16.62
C LEU A 193 1.43 -7.02 17.43
N GLN A 194 0.94 -6.39 18.50
CA GLN A 194 1.79 -5.60 19.40
C GLN A 194 2.88 -6.47 20.05
N ARG A 195 2.60 -7.76 20.32
CA ARG A 195 3.61 -8.70 20.82
C ARG A 195 4.65 -9.06 19.76
N ILE A 196 4.27 -9.17 18.48
CA ILE A 196 5.23 -9.34 17.37
C ILE A 196 6.15 -8.11 17.28
N ILE A 197 5.57 -6.91 17.28
CA ILE A 197 6.30 -5.64 17.12
C ILE A 197 7.29 -5.41 18.27
N LYS A 198 6.91 -5.78 19.49
CA LYS A 198 7.75 -5.64 20.69
C LYS A 198 8.68 -6.82 20.93
N ALA A 199 8.57 -7.91 20.19
CA ALA A 199 9.42 -9.07 20.42
C ALA A 199 10.86 -8.68 20.08
N PRO A 200 11.82 -8.81 21.01
CA PRO A 200 13.22 -8.63 20.68
C PRO A 200 13.60 -9.67 19.63
N GLU A 201 14.36 -9.25 18.60
CA GLU A 201 14.93 -10.20 17.65
C GLU A 201 15.61 -11.34 18.41
N SER A 202 15.31 -12.57 18.02
CA SER A 202 15.92 -13.74 18.62
C SER A 202 17.43 -13.71 18.38
N SER A 203 18.17 -13.22 19.38
CA SER A 203 19.60 -13.44 19.61
C SER A 203 20.52 -13.28 18.39
N ALA A 204 20.95 -12.05 18.08
CA ALA A 204 22.15 -11.84 17.25
C ALA A 204 22.98 -10.58 17.55
N SER A 205 22.84 -9.92 18.71
CA SER A 205 23.95 -9.23 19.39
C SER A 205 23.45 -8.68 20.73
N LYS A 206 23.95 -9.22 21.83
CA LYS A 206 23.95 -8.48 23.09
C LYS A 206 25.12 -7.52 23.00
N ASP A 207 24.93 -6.37 22.37
CA ASP A 207 25.81 -5.24 22.64
C ASP A 207 25.40 -4.66 23.99
N LEU A 208 25.89 -5.33 25.04
CA LEU A 208 25.96 -4.76 26.38
C LEU A 208 26.96 -3.61 26.30
N ASP A 209 26.50 -2.38 26.50
CA ASP A 209 27.43 -1.35 26.92
C ASP A 209 28.01 -1.74 28.30
N ALA A 210 29.15 -1.14 28.65
CA ALA A 210 29.88 -1.45 29.89
C ALA A 210 29.11 -1.14 31.19
N SER A 211 27.83 -0.75 31.12
CA SER A 211 26.99 -0.37 32.26
C SER A 211 25.81 -1.30 32.52
N GLY A 212 25.53 -2.28 31.64
CA GLY A 212 24.50 -3.30 31.88
C GLY A 212 23.07 -2.77 31.86
N ILE A 213 22.83 -1.64 31.20
CA ILE A 213 21.48 -1.10 30.99
C ILE A 213 20.88 -1.78 29.76
N ALA A 214 19.66 -2.31 29.89
CA ALA A 214 18.91 -2.83 28.75
C ALA A 214 18.75 -1.71 27.71
N VAL A 215 19.23 -1.93 26.49
CA VAL A 215 18.94 -1.03 25.36
C VAL A 215 17.43 -1.07 25.17
N GLU A 216 16.77 0.01 25.59
CA GLU A 216 15.35 0.23 25.38
C GLU A 216 15.14 0.18 23.87
N THR A 217 14.51 -0.89 23.39
CA THR A 217 14.18 -1.05 21.97
C THR A 217 13.31 0.14 21.64
N LYS A 218 13.82 1.09 20.85
CA LYS A 218 13.03 2.23 20.35
C LYS A 218 11.76 1.63 19.79
N LEU A 219 10.64 1.82 20.48
CA LEU A 219 9.34 1.62 19.86
C LEU A 219 9.29 2.69 18.79
N HIS A 220 9.69 2.32 17.57
CA HIS A 220 9.57 3.14 16.39
C HIS A 220 8.14 3.67 16.28
N ASN A 221 7.99 4.81 15.61
CA ASN A 221 6.74 5.55 15.45
C ASN A 221 5.71 4.67 14.72
N VAL A 222 5.08 3.74 15.44
CA VAL A 222 4.02 2.88 14.93
C VAL A 222 2.69 3.54 15.27
N ILE A 223 1.88 3.80 14.25
CA ILE A 223 0.52 4.32 14.40
C ILE A 223 -0.46 3.23 13.99
N TRP A 224 -1.54 3.08 14.75
CA TRP A 224 -2.63 2.16 14.43
C TRP A 224 -3.78 2.92 13.78
N GLN A 225 -4.24 2.45 12.62
CA GLN A 225 -5.43 2.92 11.92
C GLN A 225 -6.48 1.80 11.96
N THR A 226 -7.57 2.02 12.69
CA THR A 226 -8.60 0.99 12.96
C THR A 226 -9.99 1.41 12.52
N ASP A 227 -10.11 2.62 11.95
CA ASP A 227 -11.37 3.26 11.57
C ASP A 227 -11.57 3.37 10.05
N GLY A 228 -10.74 2.69 9.26
CA GLY A 228 -10.86 2.61 7.80
C GLY A 228 -12.11 1.85 7.36
N ARG A 229 -13.25 2.52 7.27
CA ARG A 229 -14.37 2.04 6.44
C ARG A 229 -13.97 2.15 4.97
N PRO A 230 -14.32 1.16 4.13
CA PRO A 230 -14.11 1.23 2.68
C PRO A 230 -14.89 2.37 2.01
#